data_AF-A0A970CAK3-F1
#
_entry.id   AF-A0A970CAK3-F1
#
_cell.length_a   1.000
_cell.length_b   1.000
_cell.length_c   1.000
_cell.angle_alpha   90.00
_cell.angle_beta   90.00
_cell.angle_gamma   90.00
#
_symmetry.space_group_name_H-M   'P 1'
#
loop_
_entity.id
_entity.type
_entity.pdbx_description
1 polymer ?
#
loop_
_entity_poly.entity_id
_entity_poly.type
_entity_poly.pdbx_seq_one_letter_code
_entity_poly.pdbx_strand_id
1 'polypeptide(L)'
;MKISYNVTGSKRKELVQAISRELETEAKYCGAPGFAYEVGGLRIDRDGTVSGPDNRGLIADLEGLYSLVPTEKAYETAGISATPSDESDLEPRYTEEELGLGLHHCDPIGEDG
;
A
#
# COMPACT_ATOMS: atom_id res chain seq x y z
N MET A 1 9.49 -3.17 -14.56
CA MET A 1 8.51 -3.65 -13.54
C MET A 1 7.38 -4.51 -14.13
N LYS A 2 6.84 -5.41 -13.31
CA LYS A 2 5.62 -6.20 -13.54
C LYS A 2 4.80 -6.29 -12.26
N ILE A 3 3.57 -5.79 -12.27
CA ILE A 3 2.68 -5.69 -11.11
C ILE A 3 1.35 -6.36 -11.43
N SER A 4 0.90 -7.29 -10.58
CA SER A 4 -0.32 -8.06 -10.80
C SER A 4 -1.41 -7.62 -9.82
N TYR A 5 -2.57 -7.18 -10.33
CA TYR A 5 -3.73 -6.80 -9.51
C TYR A 5 -4.83 -7.88 -9.49
N ASN A 6 -4.76 -8.88 -10.37
CA ASN A 6 -5.76 -9.94 -10.53
C ASN A 6 -7.20 -9.39 -10.67
N VAL A 7 -7.34 -8.33 -11.48
CA VAL A 7 -8.62 -7.64 -11.72
C VAL A 7 -9.08 -7.82 -13.16
N THR A 8 -10.38 -8.06 -13.33
CA THR A 8 -11.01 -8.24 -14.65
C THR A 8 -12.26 -7.37 -14.81
N GLY A 9 -12.76 -7.23 -16.05
CA GLY A 9 -14.02 -6.55 -16.33
C GLY A 9 -14.01 -5.06 -15.92
N SER A 10 -14.94 -4.67 -15.04
CA SER A 10 -15.10 -3.29 -14.56
C SER A 10 -13.89 -2.81 -13.76
N LYS A 11 -13.37 -3.63 -12.85
CA LYS A 11 -12.19 -3.29 -12.02
C LYS A 11 -10.95 -3.03 -12.87
N ARG A 12 -10.81 -3.76 -13.98
CA ARG A 12 -9.74 -3.51 -14.95
C ARG A 12 -9.88 -2.13 -15.62
N LYS A 13 -11.12 -1.68 -15.90
CA LYS A 13 -11.34 -0.33 -16.44
C LYS A 13 -11.00 0.74 -15.43
N GLU A 14 -11.34 0.53 -14.16
CA GLU A 14 -10.97 1.42 -13.06
C GLU A 14 -9.45 1.54 -12.94
N LEU A 15 -8.73 0.41 -12.96
CA LEU A 15 -7.26 0.39 -12.98
C LEU A 15 -6.68 1.19 -14.15
N VAL A 16 -7.19 0.97 -15.36
CA VAL A 16 -6.74 1.70 -16.57
C VAL A 16 -7.03 3.20 -16.47
N GLN A 17 -8.19 3.59 -15.94
CA GLN A 17 -8.53 5.00 -15.74
C GLN A 17 -7.66 5.67 -14.68
N ALA A 18 -7.38 4.98 -13.57
CA ALA A 18 -6.50 5.48 -12.52
C ALA A 18 -5.09 5.72 -13.07
N ILE A 19 -4.51 4.74 -13.78
CA ILE A 19 -3.20 4.89 -14.44
C ILE A 19 -3.21 6.04 -15.46
N SER A 20 -4.27 6.16 -16.25
CA SER A 20 -4.45 7.24 -17.23
C SER A 20 -4.50 8.62 -16.57
N ARG A 21 -5.11 8.71 -15.39
CA ARG A 21 -5.18 9.93 -14.60
C ARG A 21 -3.82 10.30 -14.02
N GLU A 22 -3.11 9.32 -13.43
CA GLU A 22 -1.80 9.53 -12.82
C GLU A 22 -0.72 9.93 -13.84
N LEU A 23 -0.75 9.33 -15.03
CA LEU A 23 0.20 9.65 -16.11
C LEU A 23 -0.27 10.80 -17.00
N GLU A 24 -1.45 11.38 -16.72
CA GLU A 24 -2.11 12.38 -17.57
C GLU A 24 -2.14 11.99 -19.06
N THR A 25 -2.24 10.69 -19.32
CA THR A 25 -2.06 10.09 -20.65
C THR A 25 -3.28 9.23 -21.00
N GLU A 26 -3.78 9.34 -22.22
CA GLU A 26 -4.94 8.56 -22.67
C GLU A 26 -4.63 7.06 -22.75
N ALA A 27 -5.60 6.23 -22.34
CA ALA A 27 -5.50 4.80 -22.49
C ALA A 27 -5.88 4.32 -23.89
N LYS A 28 -4.94 3.64 -24.54
CA LYS A 28 -5.12 3.03 -25.86
C LYS A 28 -5.42 1.55 -25.75
N TYR A 29 -6.46 1.09 -26.42
CA TYR A 29 -6.78 -0.33 -26.49
C TYR A 29 -6.00 -1.02 -27.63
N CYS A 30 -5.18 -2.03 -27.30
CA CYS A 30 -4.33 -2.71 -28.28
C CYS A 30 -5.03 -3.82 -29.09
N GLY A 31 -6.27 -4.19 -28.77
CA GLY A 31 -7.00 -5.23 -29.50
C GLY A 31 -6.38 -6.63 -29.38
N ALA A 32 -6.76 -7.54 -30.28
CA ALA A 32 -6.34 -8.95 -30.27
C ALA A 32 -4.88 -9.13 -30.75
N PRO A 33 -4.17 -10.19 -30.33
CA PRO A 33 -4.61 -11.29 -29.45
C PRO A 33 -4.51 -10.97 -27.94
N GLY A 34 -3.89 -9.85 -27.55
CA GLY A 34 -3.60 -9.54 -26.14
C GLY A 34 -4.75 -8.91 -25.36
N PHE A 35 -5.68 -8.21 -26.02
CA PHE A 35 -6.78 -7.45 -25.40
C PHE A 35 -6.30 -6.51 -24.26
N ALA A 36 -5.06 -6.03 -24.39
CA ALA A 36 -4.38 -5.19 -23.42
C ALA A 36 -4.65 -3.70 -23.65
N TYR A 37 -4.42 -2.89 -22.62
CA TYR A 37 -4.39 -1.44 -22.72
C TYR A 37 -2.95 -0.94 -22.63
N GLU A 38 -2.66 0.16 -23.31
CA GLU A 38 -1.39 0.86 -23.28
C GLU A 38 -1.63 2.28 -22.77
N VAL A 39 -0.87 2.69 -21.75
CA VAL A 39 -0.98 4.02 -21.12
C VAL A 39 0.43 4.50 -20.80
N GLY A 40 0.90 5.57 -21.44
CA GLY A 40 2.20 6.18 -21.12
C GLY A 40 3.39 5.20 -21.13
N GLY A 41 3.37 4.18 -21.99
CA GLY A 41 4.42 3.15 -22.05
C GLY A 41 4.25 1.98 -21.07
N LEU A 42 3.19 1.98 -20.25
CA LEU A 42 2.75 0.83 -19.47
C LEU A 42 1.74 0.00 -20.27
N ARG A 43 1.81 -1.32 -20.09
CA ARG A 43 0.89 -2.29 -20.70
C ARG A 43 0.07 -3.00 -19.62
N ILE A 44 -1.25 -2.92 -19.71
CA ILE A 44 -2.21 -3.53 -18.78
C ILE A 44 -2.86 -4.73 -19.49
N ASP A 45 -2.58 -5.94 -19.02
CA ASP A 45 -3.11 -7.18 -19.57
C ASP A 45 -4.57 -7.44 -19.15
N ARG A 46 -5.21 -8.46 -19.73
CA ARG A 46 -6.61 -8.77 -19.48
C ARG A 46 -6.90 -9.19 -18.04
N ASP A 47 -5.90 -9.73 -17.36
CA ASP A 47 -5.92 -10.14 -15.95
C ASP A 47 -5.63 -8.97 -14.99
N GLY A 48 -5.37 -7.78 -15.51
CA GLY A 48 -4.98 -6.62 -14.70
C GLY A 48 -3.50 -6.65 -14.30
N THR A 49 -2.65 -7.31 -15.07
CA THR A 49 -1.20 -7.24 -14.91
C THR A 49 -0.65 -6.02 -15.64
N VAL A 50 0.01 -5.12 -14.91
CA VAL A 50 0.69 -3.94 -15.45
C VAL A 50 2.17 -4.25 -15.64
N SER A 51 2.67 -4.11 -16.86
CA SER A 51 4.08 -4.32 -17.21
C SER A 51 4.65 -3.09 -17.92
N GLY A 52 5.89 -2.72 -17.62
CA GLY A 52 6.52 -1.56 -18.26
C GLY A 52 7.66 -0.98 -17.42
N PRO A 53 8.04 0.29 -17.66
CA PRO A 53 9.08 0.98 -16.90
C PRO A 53 8.75 1.03 -15.41
N ASP A 54 9.77 0.87 -14.56
CA ASP A 54 9.64 0.90 -13.10
C ASP A 54 9.14 2.27 -12.62
N ASN A 55 7.93 2.30 -12.08
CA ASN A 55 7.27 3.50 -11.57
C ASN A 55 6.69 3.23 -10.18
N ARG A 56 7.53 3.31 -9.14
CA ARG A 56 7.10 3.05 -7.76
C ARG A 56 6.08 4.07 -7.23
N GLY A 57 6.20 5.34 -7.63
CA GLY A 57 5.25 6.40 -7.28
C GLY A 57 3.84 6.06 -7.74
N LEU A 58 3.67 5.76 -9.02
CA LEU A 58 2.39 5.34 -9.60
C LEU A 58 1.76 4.17 -8.84
N ILE A 59 2.53 3.16 -8.42
CA ILE A 59 1.98 2.03 -7.65
C ILE A 59 1.53 2.49 -6.25
N ALA A 60 2.29 3.35 -5.59
CA ALA A 60 1.89 3.92 -4.29
C ALA A 60 0.63 4.79 -4.39
N ASP A 61 0.49 5.61 -5.44
CA ASP A 61 -0.70 6.42 -5.68
C ASP A 61 -1.93 5.54 -6.00
N LEU A 62 -1.76 4.48 -6.78
CA LEU A 62 -2.83 3.49 -7.01
C LEU A 62 -3.29 2.82 -5.72
N GLU A 63 -2.36 2.46 -4.84
CA GLU A 63 -2.67 1.87 -3.52
C GLU A 63 -3.36 2.88 -2.60
N GLY A 64 -2.85 4.10 -2.49
CA GLY A 64 -3.31 5.11 -1.55
C GLY A 64 -4.56 5.87 -2.00
N LEU A 65 -4.58 6.37 -3.24
CA LEU A 65 -5.66 7.22 -3.76
C LEU A 65 -6.82 6.41 -4.32
N TYR A 66 -6.52 5.28 -4.96
CA TYR A 66 -7.52 4.48 -5.67
C TYR A 66 -7.88 3.18 -4.94
N SER A 67 -7.26 2.89 -3.79
CA SER A 67 -7.46 1.63 -3.05
C SER A 67 -7.23 0.39 -3.92
N LEU A 68 -6.38 0.50 -4.94
CA LEU A 68 -6.02 -0.59 -5.84
C LEU A 68 -4.78 -1.26 -5.28
N VAL A 69 -4.98 -2.33 -4.52
CA VAL A 69 -3.89 -3.09 -3.91
C VAL A 69 -3.38 -4.15 -4.90
N PRO A 70 -2.10 -4.09 -5.31
CA PRO A 70 -1.50 -5.13 -6.13
C PRO A 70 -1.32 -6.41 -5.32
N THR A 71 -1.66 -7.54 -5.93
CA THR A 71 -1.43 -8.88 -5.38
C THR A 71 0.04 -9.27 -5.43
N GLU A 72 0.75 -8.86 -6.48
CA GLU A 72 2.17 -9.15 -6.67
C GLU A 72 2.90 -7.93 -7.22
N LYS A 73 4.05 -7.60 -6.64
CA LYS A 73 4.91 -6.50 -7.10
C LYS A 73 6.29 -7.05 -7.45
N ALA A 74 6.63 -7.08 -8.74
CA ALA A 74 7.96 -7.46 -9.22
C ALA A 74 8.64 -6.27 -9.88
N TYR A 75 9.65 -5.72 -9.20
CA TYR A 75 10.52 -4.69 -9.76
C TYR A 75 11.80 -5.38 -10.24
N GLU A 76 12.37 -4.92 -11.35
CA GLU A 76 13.70 -5.35 -11.80
C GLU A 76 14.76 -4.71 -10.91
N THR A 77 14.68 -4.97 -9.60
CA THR A 77 15.81 -4.72 -8.71
C THR A 77 16.76 -5.89 -8.92
N ALA A 78 17.96 -5.59 -9.41
CA ALA A 78 19.05 -6.53 -9.33
C ALA A 78 19.34 -6.82 -7.83
N GLY A 79 18.70 -7.85 -7.27
CA GLY A 79 19.25 -8.63 -6.17
C GLY A 79 18.77 -8.42 -4.73
N ILE A 80 17.75 -7.63 -4.39
CA ILE A 80 17.23 -7.64 -2.99
C ILE A 80 15.69 -7.63 -2.96
N SER A 81 15.13 -8.75 -2.51
CA SER A 81 13.73 -8.96 -2.14
C SER A 81 13.33 -8.00 -1.01
N ALA A 82 12.70 -6.87 -1.34
CA ALA A 82 11.95 -6.09 -0.37
C ALA A 82 10.53 -6.65 -0.32
N THR A 83 10.31 -7.59 0.61
CA THR A 83 8.98 -7.94 1.11
C THR A 83 8.33 -6.65 1.63
N PRO A 84 7.09 -6.31 1.23
CA PRO A 84 6.41 -5.16 1.79
C PRO A 84 6.22 -5.39 3.29
N SER A 85 6.89 -4.55 4.07
CA SER A 85 6.74 -4.40 5.51
C SER A 85 5.29 -4.07 5.85
N ASP A 86 4.49 -5.10 6.12
CA ASP A 86 3.42 -5.02 7.11
C ASP A 86 4.08 -5.26 8.48
N GLU A 87 4.90 -4.30 8.91
CA GLU A 87 5.37 -4.19 10.30
C GLU A 87 4.84 -2.86 10.81
N SER A 88 3.51 -2.82 10.98
CA SER A 88 2.87 -1.79 11.78
C SER A 88 3.25 -2.06 13.24
N ASP A 89 4.36 -1.41 13.62
CA ASP A 89 4.58 -0.85 14.94
C ASP A 89 4.64 -1.86 16.10
N LEU A 90 5.84 -2.41 16.28
CA LEU A 90 6.35 -2.82 17.59
C LEU A 90 6.05 -1.70 18.60
N GLU A 91 5.08 -1.89 19.48
CA GLU A 91 4.97 -1.07 20.67
C GLU A 91 6.31 -1.11 21.42
N PRO A 92 6.99 0.03 21.64
CA PRO A 92 8.16 0.05 22.50
C PRO A 92 7.71 -0.37 23.90
N ARG A 93 8.20 -1.54 24.32
CA ARG A 93 8.23 -1.98 25.72
C ARG A 93 9.06 -0.95 26.50
N TYR A 94 8.44 0.11 26.98
CA TYR A 94 9.03 0.92 28.02
C TYR A 94 9.08 0.06 29.29
N THR A 95 10.30 -0.17 29.73
CA THR A 95 10.66 -0.92 30.93
C THR A 95 9.98 -0.32 32.16
N GLU A 96 9.41 -1.21 32.98
CA GLU A 96 9.06 -0.93 34.37
C GLU A 96 10.29 -0.36 35.10
N GLU A 97 10.29 0.96 35.31
CA GLU A 97 11.18 1.65 36.25
C GLU A 97 10.30 2.31 37.31
N GLU A 98 9.97 1.52 38.33
CA GLU A 98 9.97 1.88 39.74
C GLU A 98 9.66 3.35 40.09
N LEU A 99 8.39 3.73 40.11
CA LEU A 99 7.93 4.80 41.01
C LEU A 99 7.10 4.18 42.14
N GLY A 100 7.84 3.58 43.07
CA GLY A 100 7.35 3.27 44.40
C GLY A 100 6.89 4.55 45.09
N LEU A 101 5.58 4.75 45.14
CA LEU A 101 4.95 5.60 46.15
C LEU A 101 3.84 4.79 46.79
N GLY A 102 4.24 4.03 47.82
CA GLY A 102 3.34 3.39 48.73
C GLY A 102 2.37 4.44 49.27
N LEU A 103 1.09 4.27 48.92
CA LEU A 103 -0.01 5.00 49.50
C LEU A 103 -0.12 4.52 50.96
N HIS A 104 0.76 5.03 51.81
CA HIS A 104 0.63 4.93 53.25
C HIS A 104 -0.57 5.78 53.64
N HIS A 105 -1.73 5.13 53.63
CA HIS A 105 -2.90 5.55 54.36
C HIS A 105 -2.46 5.69 55.82
N CYS A 106 -2.13 6.91 56.23
CA CYS A 106 -2.04 7.24 57.63
C CYS A 106 -3.46 7.63 58.04
N ASP A 107 -4.18 6.67 58.61
CA ASP A 107 -5.36 6.95 59.44
C ASP A 107 -4.97 7.86 60.64
N PRO A 108 -5.91 8.22 61.52
CA PRO A 108 -6.81 9.35 61.44
C PRO A 108 -6.48 10.38 62.54
N ILE A 109 -6.93 11.64 62.41
CA ILE A 109 -7.03 12.49 63.60
C ILE A 109 -8.26 13.37 63.51
N GLY A 110 -9.07 13.30 64.56
CA GLY A 110 -10.35 13.99 64.68
C GLY A 110 -10.24 15.36 65.35
N GLU A 111 -11.37 15.73 65.95
CA GLU A 111 -11.66 16.89 66.82
C GLU A 111 -12.04 18.15 66.02
N ASP A 112 -13.34 18.47 65.95
CA ASP A 112 -14.18 19.17 66.95
C ASP A 112 -14.08 20.70 66.78
N GLY A 113 -15.24 21.31 66.56
CA GLY A 113 -15.45 22.75 66.36
C GLY A 113 -16.93 23.05 66.16
#